data_AF-A0A965X933-F1
#
_entry.id   AF-A0A965X933-F1
#
_cell.length_a   1.000
_cell.length_b   1.000
_cell.length_c   1.000
_cell.angle_alpha   90.00
_cell.angle_beta   90.00
_cell.angle_gamma   90.00
#
_symmetry.space_group_name_H-M   'P 1'
#
loop_
_entity.id
_entity.type
_entity.pdbx_description
1 polymer ?
#
loop_
_entity_poly.entity_id
_entity_poly.type
_entity_poly.pdbx_seq_one_letter_code
_entity_poly.pdbx_strand_id
1 'polypeptide(L)'
;MNTNKNSYTIIYAAVMVVVVALLLALVSGILKEKQTANVELDKKKQILSSLNISTAGQDAEALYNQYIPKAIIINYRGEVISDDRDKAFNVDIAKEMSKPLEKRELPVYLATVEGQTKYILSLRGAGLWGPIWGYISFNEDKNTVFGSYFMHASETPGLGAEIATKHFQNEFINKKIKNAENKFVSIAVVKPGQQAEGKDYVDGISGGTITSHGVDVMLMKSIGQYENFLGQVTDGGTAK
;
A
#
# COMPACT_ATOMS: atom_id res chain seq x y z
N MET A 1 19.16 -11.97 53.10
CA MET A 1 18.74 -10.75 52.38
C MET A 1 17.21 -10.67 52.47
N ASN A 2 16.63 -9.63 53.08
CA ASN A 2 15.19 -9.59 53.34
C ASN A 2 14.46 -8.98 52.13
N THR A 3 14.00 -9.83 51.23
CA THR A 3 13.39 -9.47 49.93
C THR A 3 12.04 -8.74 50.04
N ASN A 4 11.44 -8.73 51.23
CA ASN A 4 10.16 -8.08 51.53
C ASN A 4 10.30 -6.63 52.03
N LYS A 5 11.51 -6.06 52.06
CA LYS A 5 11.69 -4.64 52.36
C LYS A 5 11.40 -3.80 51.10
N ASN A 6 10.53 -2.80 51.23
CA ASN A 6 10.19 -1.88 50.14
C ASN A 6 11.42 -1.28 49.42
N SER A 7 12.50 -0.97 50.16
CA SER A 7 13.74 -0.46 49.57
C SER A 7 14.48 -1.47 48.69
N TYR A 8 14.47 -2.76 49.07
CA TYR A 8 15.04 -3.83 48.24
C TYR A 8 14.26 -3.98 46.94
N THR A 9 12.93 -3.98 47.01
CA THR A 9 12.05 -4.07 45.83
C THR A 9 12.26 -2.89 44.88
N ILE A 10 12.36 -1.66 45.40
CA ILE A 10 12.57 -0.45 44.59
C ILE A 10 13.94 -0.49 43.89
N ILE A 11 15.02 -0.82 44.61
CA ILE A 11 16.37 -0.88 44.03
C ILE A 11 16.46 -2.00 42.98
N TYR A 12 15.91 -3.17 43.30
CA TYR A 12 15.88 -4.29 42.36
C TYR A 12 15.13 -3.94 41.07
N ALA A 13 13.95 -3.33 41.20
CA ALA A 13 13.18 -2.88 40.05
C ALA A 13 13.94 -1.81 39.24
N ALA A 14 14.58 -0.85 39.90
CA ALA A 14 15.36 0.19 39.22
C ALA A 14 16.54 -0.40 38.43
N VAL A 15 17.31 -1.32 39.03
CA VAL A 15 18.41 -2.01 38.36
C VAL A 15 17.88 -2.84 37.18
N MET A 16 16.80 -3.59 37.37
CA MET A 16 16.19 -4.38 36.30
C MET A 16 15.73 -3.51 35.13
N VAL A 17 15.08 -2.37 35.39
CA VAL A 17 14.64 -1.43 34.35
C VAL A 17 15.84 -0.87 33.58
N VAL A 18 16.91 -0.47 34.28
CA VAL A 18 18.12 0.05 33.63
C VAL A 18 18.77 -1.02 32.74
N VAL A 19 18.92 -2.24 33.26
CA VAL A 19 19.50 -3.36 32.50
C VAL A 19 18.67 -3.66 31.26
N VAL A 20 17.35 -3.79 31.39
CA VAL A 20 16.45 -4.09 30.27
C VAL A 20 16.45 -2.96 29.25
N ALA A 21 16.43 -1.69 29.67
CA ALA A 21 16.45 -0.54 28.78
C ALA A 21 17.75 -0.48 27.97
N LEU A 22 18.91 -0.70 28.61
CA LEU A 22 20.20 -0.73 27.93
C LEU A 22 20.28 -1.87 26.91
N LEU A 23 19.84 -3.07 27.28
CA LEU A 23 19.80 -4.22 26.36
C LEU A 23 18.90 -3.94 25.15
N LEU A 24 17.69 -3.43 25.36
CA LEU A 24 16.77 -3.08 24.27
C LEU A 24 17.35 -2.00 23.35
N ALA A 25 17.98 -0.97 23.92
CA ALA A 25 18.60 0.10 23.13
C ALA A 25 19.76 -0.42 22.27
N LEU A 26 20.62 -1.29 22.82
CA LEU A 26 21.73 -1.91 22.09
C LEU A 26 21.23 -2.80 20.95
N VAL A 27 20.28 -3.70 21.24
CA VAL A 27 19.70 -4.61 20.24
C VAL A 27 19.00 -3.83 19.13
N SER A 28 18.22 -2.80 19.49
CA SER A 28 17.54 -1.93 18.52
C SER A 28 18.54 -1.19 17.65
N GLY A 29 19.62 -0.64 18.23
CA GLY A 29 20.65 0.07 17.48
C GLY A 29 21.35 -0.82 16.44
N ILE A 30 21.78 -2.02 16.83
CA ILE A 30 22.49 -2.96 15.94
C ILE A 30 21.60 -3.44 14.79
N LEU A 31 20.31 -3.66 15.04
CA LEU A 31 19.39 -4.23 14.04
C LEU A 31 18.75 -3.17 13.14
N LYS A 32 18.79 -1.89 13.50
CA LYS A 32 18.03 -0.83 12.83
C LYS A 32 18.32 -0.72 11.33
N GLU A 33 19.59 -0.78 10.93
CA GLU A 33 19.97 -0.71 9.51
C GLU A 33 19.41 -1.90 8.72
N LYS A 34 19.57 -3.12 9.25
CA LYS A 34 19.02 -4.33 8.61
C LYS A 34 17.50 -4.31 8.55
N GLN A 35 16.83 -3.82 9.60
CA GLN A 35 15.38 -3.66 9.63
C GLN A 35 14.92 -2.66 8.57
N THR A 36 15.60 -1.51 8.47
CA THR A 36 15.27 -0.46 7.49
C THR A 36 15.43 -1.00 6.06
N ALA A 37 16.56 -1.65 5.76
CA ALA A 37 16.79 -2.28 4.46
C ALA A 37 15.74 -3.36 4.13
N ASN A 38 15.33 -4.16 5.11
CA ASN A 38 14.29 -5.18 4.92
C ASN A 38 12.90 -4.55 4.68
N VAL A 39 12.57 -3.44 5.35
CA VAL A 39 11.31 -2.71 5.13
C VAL A 39 11.27 -2.08 3.74
N GLU A 40 12.38 -1.49 3.29
CA GLU A 40 12.49 -0.94 1.94
C GLU A 40 12.41 -2.04 0.87
N LEU A 41 13.10 -3.16 1.07
CA LEU A 41 13.04 -4.30 0.17
C LEU A 41 11.62 -4.89 0.12
N ASP A 42 10.95 -4.98 1.25
CA ASP A 42 9.56 -5.42 1.32
C ASP A 42 8.65 -4.46 0.55
N LYS A 43 8.79 -3.14 0.72
CA LYS A 43 8.06 -2.15 -0.07
C LYS A 43 8.27 -2.34 -1.58
N LYS A 44 9.51 -2.57 -2.03
CA LYS A 44 9.82 -2.89 -3.44
C LYS A 44 9.07 -4.14 -3.90
N LYS A 45 9.06 -5.21 -3.10
CA LYS A 45 8.32 -6.46 -3.39
C LYS A 45 6.81 -6.27 -3.45
N GLN A 46 6.23 -5.44 -2.57
CA GLN A 46 4.80 -5.14 -2.58
C GLN A 46 4.39 -4.41 -3.87
N ILE A 47 5.19 -3.42 -4.30
CA ILE A 47 4.95 -2.71 -5.56
C ILE A 47 5.07 -3.67 -6.75
N LEU A 48 6.12 -4.50 -6.81
CA LEU A 48 6.28 -5.53 -7.85
C LEU A 48 5.12 -6.55 -7.85
N SER A 49 4.62 -6.93 -6.68
CA SER A 49 3.50 -7.84 -6.55
C SER A 49 2.21 -7.28 -7.14
N SER A 50 2.00 -5.96 -7.10
CA SER A 50 0.86 -5.30 -7.76
C SER A 50 0.96 -5.30 -9.29
N LEU A 51 2.13 -5.62 -9.83
CA LEU A 51 2.37 -5.85 -11.26
C LEU A 51 2.35 -7.34 -11.62
N ASN A 52 1.89 -8.21 -10.72
CA ASN A 52 1.92 -9.66 -10.89
C ASN A 52 3.34 -10.24 -11.09
N ILE A 53 4.39 -9.52 -10.68
CA ILE A 53 5.78 -9.96 -10.77
C ILE A 53 6.15 -10.69 -9.48
N SER A 54 6.50 -11.97 -9.60
CA SER A 54 6.98 -12.76 -8.47
C SER A 54 8.45 -12.44 -8.18
N THR A 55 8.77 -12.20 -6.91
CA THR A 55 10.14 -11.99 -6.43
C THR A 55 10.74 -13.23 -5.75
N ALA A 56 10.07 -14.38 -5.80
CA ALA A 56 10.53 -15.60 -5.15
C ALA A 56 11.84 -16.09 -5.79
N GLY A 57 12.89 -16.26 -4.98
CA GLY A 57 14.22 -16.71 -5.44
C GLY A 57 14.96 -15.71 -6.34
N GLN A 58 14.48 -14.48 -6.45
CA GLN A 58 15.03 -13.44 -7.34
C GLN A 58 15.49 -12.21 -6.54
N ASP A 59 16.36 -11.42 -7.16
CA ASP A 59 16.76 -10.12 -6.64
C ASP A 59 15.64 -9.09 -6.85
N ALA A 60 14.87 -8.82 -5.79
CA ALA A 60 13.77 -7.88 -5.84
C ALA A 60 14.21 -6.44 -6.09
N GLU A 61 15.45 -6.07 -5.74
CA GLU A 61 15.96 -4.73 -6.00
C GLU A 61 16.30 -4.55 -7.48
N ALA A 62 16.96 -5.55 -8.08
CA ALA A 62 17.21 -5.57 -9.52
C ALA A 62 15.90 -5.52 -10.32
N LEU A 63 14.91 -6.35 -9.95
CA LEU A 63 13.58 -6.33 -10.58
C LEU A 63 12.90 -4.97 -10.43
N TYR A 64 12.94 -4.38 -9.24
CA TYR A 64 12.33 -3.06 -9.00
C TYR A 64 12.95 -1.99 -9.91
N ASN A 65 14.28 -1.99 -10.04
CA ASN A 65 14.99 -1.05 -10.92
C ASN A 65 14.71 -1.30 -12.41
N GLN A 66 14.54 -2.56 -12.82
CA GLN A 66 14.18 -2.92 -14.19
C GLN A 66 12.76 -2.47 -14.54
N TYR A 67 11.78 -2.81 -13.69
CA TYR A 67 10.37 -2.62 -14.02
C TYR A 67 9.85 -1.23 -13.71
N ILE A 68 10.44 -0.52 -12.72
CA ILE A 68 9.97 0.80 -12.25
C ILE A 68 11.08 1.82 -12.45
N PRO A 69 11.34 2.24 -13.71
CA PRO A 69 12.39 3.19 -14.02
C PRO A 69 12.05 4.62 -13.56
N LYS A 70 10.77 4.94 -13.33
CA LYS A 70 10.31 6.28 -12.99
C LYS A 70 9.28 6.25 -11.86
N ALA A 71 9.38 7.20 -10.95
CA ALA A 71 8.34 7.53 -10.00
C ALA A 71 8.23 9.05 -9.90
N ILE A 72 7.01 9.54 -9.72
CA ILE A 72 6.70 10.96 -9.63
C ILE A 72 5.88 11.21 -8.36
N ILE A 73 5.89 12.45 -7.90
CA ILE A 73 4.97 12.94 -6.89
C ILE A 73 4.05 13.94 -7.56
N ILE A 74 2.74 13.74 -7.41
CA ILE A 74 1.73 14.68 -7.85
C ILE A 74 1.06 15.37 -6.65
N ASN A 75 0.44 16.51 -6.90
CA ASN A 75 -0.51 17.13 -5.96
C ASN A 75 -1.95 16.68 -6.28
N TYR A 76 -2.91 17.13 -5.47
CA TYR A 76 -4.33 16.79 -5.64
C TYR A 76 -4.95 17.26 -6.98
N ARG A 77 -4.33 18.22 -7.69
CA ARG A 77 -4.75 18.66 -9.03
C ARG A 77 -4.21 17.77 -10.15
N GLY A 78 -3.38 16.78 -9.82
CA GLY A 78 -2.72 15.91 -10.79
C GLY A 78 -1.50 16.55 -11.45
N GLU A 79 -0.98 17.65 -10.91
CA GLU A 79 0.24 18.29 -11.41
C GLU A 79 1.46 17.59 -10.81
N VAL A 80 2.47 17.31 -11.63
CA VAL A 80 3.76 16.78 -11.17
C VAL A 80 4.50 17.86 -10.38
N ILE A 81 4.80 17.58 -9.11
CA ILE A 81 5.56 18.48 -8.22
C ILE A 81 6.99 17.99 -7.97
N SER A 82 7.28 16.73 -8.31
CA SER A 82 8.63 16.14 -8.24
C SER A 82 8.69 14.92 -9.15
N ASP A 83 9.80 14.73 -9.85
CA ASP A 83 10.14 13.52 -10.62
C ASP A 83 11.33 12.73 -10.01
N ASP A 84 11.78 13.16 -8.83
CA ASP A 84 12.72 12.42 -8.00
C ASP A 84 12.10 11.09 -7.53
N ARG A 85 12.63 10.00 -8.11
CA ARG A 85 12.21 8.62 -7.84
C ARG A 85 12.42 8.21 -6.39
N ASP A 86 13.54 8.59 -5.80
CA ASP A 86 13.88 8.23 -4.42
C ASP A 86 13.02 9.03 -3.44
N LYS A 87 12.75 10.31 -3.74
CA LYS A 87 11.78 11.09 -2.97
C LYS A 87 10.38 10.47 -3.02
N ALA A 88 9.90 10.08 -4.20
CA ALA A 88 8.59 9.43 -4.36
C ALA A 88 8.53 8.09 -3.59
N PHE A 89 9.60 7.30 -3.64
CA PHE A 89 9.71 6.05 -2.88
C PHE A 89 9.72 6.29 -1.36
N ASN A 90 10.27 7.40 -0.88
CA ASN A 90 10.35 7.70 0.56
C ASN A 90 9.11 8.41 1.13
N VAL A 91 8.07 8.67 0.32
CA VAL A 91 6.82 9.23 0.82
C VAL A 91 6.15 8.26 1.81
N ASP A 92 5.89 8.77 3.01
CA ASP A 92 5.18 8.07 4.07
C ASP A 92 3.67 8.30 3.91
N ILE A 93 3.02 7.35 3.24
CA ILE A 93 1.57 7.39 2.97
C ILE A 93 0.75 7.53 4.26
N ALA A 94 1.20 6.98 5.38
CA ALA A 94 0.47 7.11 6.64
C ALA A 94 0.45 8.56 7.13
N LYS A 95 1.59 9.26 7.03
CA LYS A 95 1.69 10.68 7.34
C LYS A 95 0.93 11.54 6.34
N GLU A 96 1.02 11.25 5.04
CA GLU A 96 0.28 12.02 4.02
C GLU A 96 -1.23 11.94 4.24
N MET A 97 -1.76 10.76 4.59
CA MET A 97 -3.19 10.58 4.84
C MET A 97 -3.71 11.36 6.07
N SER A 98 -2.83 11.85 6.95
CA SER A 98 -3.18 12.72 8.08
C SER A 98 -3.25 14.20 7.73
N LYS A 99 -2.72 14.60 6.56
CA LYS A 99 -2.74 15.99 6.08
C LYS A 99 -4.05 16.31 5.33
N PRO A 100 -4.44 17.59 5.22
CA PRO A 100 -5.43 18.03 4.23
C PRO A 100 -5.01 17.62 2.82
N LEU A 101 -5.97 17.26 1.96
CA LEU A 101 -5.72 16.73 0.61
C LEU A 101 -4.80 17.63 -0.22
N GLU A 102 -4.95 18.95 -0.08
CA GLU A 102 -4.23 19.97 -0.83
C GLU A 102 -2.73 20.01 -0.51
N LYS A 103 -2.34 19.42 0.64
CA LYS A 103 -0.95 19.39 1.14
C LYS A 103 -0.32 17.99 1.03
N ARG A 104 -1.02 17.02 0.45
CA ARG A 104 -0.52 15.65 0.30
C ARG A 104 0.46 15.56 -0.87
N GLU A 105 1.55 14.86 -0.63
CA GLU A 105 2.42 14.34 -1.69
C GLU A 105 1.88 12.97 -2.10
N LEU A 106 1.48 12.82 -3.37
CA LEU A 106 0.85 11.60 -3.88
C LEU A 106 1.82 10.89 -4.84
N PRO A 107 2.53 9.83 -4.40
CA PRO A 107 3.47 9.14 -5.27
C PRO A 107 2.75 8.28 -6.30
N VAL A 108 3.22 8.35 -7.54
CA VAL A 108 2.80 7.49 -8.65
C VAL A 108 4.06 6.81 -9.19
N TYR A 109 4.06 5.48 -9.19
CA TYR A 109 5.15 4.71 -9.79
C TYR A 109 4.76 4.36 -11.22
N LEU A 110 5.67 4.54 -12.17
CA LEU A 110 5.47 4.22 -13.57
C LEU A 110 6.32 3.01 -13.89
N ALA A 111 5.66 1.93 -14.30
CA ALA A 111 6.31 0.70 -14.70
C ALA A 111 6.18 0.44 -16.19
N THR A 112 7.12 -0.32 -16.76
CA THR A 112 7.04 -0.82 -18.12
C THR A 112 6.93 -2.34 -18.08
N VAL A 113 5.79 -2.87 -18.51
CA VAL A 113 5.53 -4.31 -18.58
C VAL A 113 5.11 -4.63 -20.01
N GLU A 114 5.85 -5.51 -20.69
CA GLU A 114 5.59 -5.89 -22.09
C GLU A 114 5.50 -4.68 -23.04
N GLY A 115 6.33 -3.66 -22.81
CA GLY A 115 6.35 -2.42 -23.60
C GLY A 115 5.21 -1.44 -23.29
N GLN A 116 4.28 -1.78 -22.39
CA GLN A 116 3.18 -0.91 -21.99
C GLN A 116 3.45 -0.23 -20.65
N THR A 117 3.07 1.04 -20.54
CA THR A 117 3.16 1.77 -19.28
C THR A 117 2.06 1.32 -18.32
N LYS A 118 2.43 1.03 -17.07
CA LYS A 118 1.50 0.76 -15.96
C LYS A 118 1.68 1.82 -14.88
N TYR A 119 0.57 2.26 -14.28
CA TYR A 119 0.57 3.27 -13.23
C TYR A 119 0.23 2.61 -11.90
N ILE A 120 1.15 2.64 -10.93
CA ILE A 120 0.94 2.07 -9.60
C ILE A 120 0.68 3.17 -8.58
N LEU A 121 -0.43 3.02 -7.83
CA LEU A 121 -0.84 3.92 -6.76
C LEU A 121 -0.76 3.22 -5.41
N SER A 122 -0.41 3.96 -4.37
CA SER A 122 -0.46 3.47 -2.99
C SER A 122 -1.85 3.57 -2.39
N LEU A 123 -2.24 2.53 -1.64
CA LEU A 123 -3.51 2.44 -0.94
C LEU A 123 -3.30 2.40 0.56
N ARG A 124 -4.17 3.08 1.31
CA ARG A 124 -4.17 3.00 2.77
C ARG A 124 -5.58 3.20 3.35
N GLY A 125 -5.93 2.36 4.31
CA GLY A 125 -7.22 2.40 4.99
C GLY A 125 -7.17 1.76 6.37
N ALA A 126 -8.36 1.47 6.90
CA ALA A 126 -8.55 0.82 8.19
C ALA A 126 -9.38 -0.45 8.00
N GLY A 127 -8.89 -1.56 8.53
CA GLY A 127 -9.63 -2.81 8.69
C GLY A 127 -10.35 -2.86 10.04
N LEU A 128 -10.58 -4.07 10.55
CA LEU A 128 -11.22 -4.27 11.85
C LEU A 128 -10.23 -4.03 13.01
N TRP A 129 -9.03 -4.59 12.92
CA TRP A 129 -8.06 -4.62 14.02
C TRP A 129 -6.90 -3.65 13.84
N GLY A 130 -6.76 -3.04 12.66
CA GLY A 130 -5.65 -2.15 12.38
C GLY A 130 -5.64 -1.59 10.96
N PRO A 131 -4.54 -0.92 10.57
CA PRO A 131 -4.39 -0.41 9.23
C PRO A 131 -4.30 -1.56 8.21
N ILE A 132 -4.93 -1.32 7.07
CA ILE A 132 -4.76 -2.08 5.84
C ILE A 132 -4.10 -1.17 4.80
N TRP A 133 -3.32 -1.73 3.90
CA TRP A 133 -2.64 -1.00 2.86
C TRP A 133 -2.46 -1.85 1.62
N GLY A 134 -1.96 -1.25 0.56
CA GLY A 134 -1.70 -1.97 -0.66
C GLY A 134 -1.15 -1.10 -1.77
N TYR A 135 -1.05 -1.71 -2.94
CA TYR A 135 -0.73 -1.06 -4.20
C TYR A 135 -1.69 -1.59 -5.26
N ILE A 136 -2.19 -0.71 -6.11
CA ILE A 136 -3.00 -1.07 -7.26
C ILE A 136 -2.37 -0.50 -8.51
N SER A 137 -2.28 -1.32 -9.55
CA SER A 137 -1.70 -0.92 -10.82
C SER A 137 -2.78 -0.84 -11.90
N PHE A 138 -2.65 0.16 -12.77
CA PHE A 138 -3.54 0.39 -13.89
C PHE A 138 -2.79 0.26 -15.21
N ASN A 139 -3.52 -0.15 -16.25
CA ASN A 139 -3.05 -0.09 -17.63
C ASN A 139 -2.86 1.36 -18.11
N GLU A 140 -2.36 1.51 -19.34
CA GLU A 140 -2.09 2.81 -19.95
C GLU A 140 -3.34 3.71 -20.06
N ASP A 141 -4.53 3.09 -20.10
CA ASP A 141 -5.82 3.77 -20.07
C ASP A 141 -6.18 4.45 -18.73
N LYS A 142 -5.33 4.27 -17.70
CA LYS A 142 -5.53 4.79 -16.32
C LYS A 142 -6.90 4.43 -15.74
N ASN A 143 -7.46 3.29 -16.15
CA ASN A 143 -8.80 2.87 -15.74
C ASN A 143 -8.87 1.36 -15.45
N THR A 144 -8.37 0.53 -16.35
CA THR A 144 -8.39 -0.91 -16.17
C THR A 144 -7.25 -1.37 -15.26
N VAL A 145 -7.61 -2.08 -14.20
CA VAL A 145 -6.67 -2.65 -13.23
C VAL A 145 -5.85 -3.75 -13.88
N PHE A 146 -4.53 -3.61 -13.80
CA PHE A 146 -3.57 -4.61 -14.24
C PHE A 146 -3.28 -5.63 -13.14
N GLY A 147 -3.19 -5.17 -11.89
CA GLY A 147 -3.00 -6.02 -10.72
C GLY A 147 -3.16 -5.26 -9.42
N SER A 148 -3.23 -6.01 -8.33
CA SER A 148 -3.37 -5.45 -6.99
C SER A 148 -2.53 -6.23 -5.99
N TYR A 149 -2.16 -5.57 -4.92
CA TYR A 149 -1.54 -6.15 -3.75
C TYR A 149 -2.16 -5.52 -2.51
N PHE A 150 -2.64 -6.33 -1.58
CA PHE A 150 -3.17 -5.86 -0.30
C PHE A 150 -2.45 -6.54 0.85
N MET A 151 -2.31 -5.81 1.95
CA MET A 151 -1.77 -6.34 3.19
C MET A 151 -2.39 -5.62 4.38
N HIS A 152 -2.15 -6.16 5.57
CA HIS A 152 -2.71 -5.68 6.82
C HIS A 152 -1.74 -5.80 7.98
N ALA A 153 -1.98 -5.06 9.05
CA ALA A 153 -1.16 -5.14 10.25
C ALA A 153 -1.50 -6.37 11.10
N SER A 154 -2.80 -6.66 11.28
CA SER A 154 -3.26 -7.52 12.38
C SER A 154 -4.63 -8.15 12.14
N GLU A 155 -5.13 -8.17 10.91
CA GLU A 155 -6.39 -8.85 10.60
C GLU A 155 -6.29 -10.36 10.90
N THR A 156 -7.43 -10.97 11.22
CA THR A 156 -7.48 -12.36 11.70
C THR A 156 -7.27 -13.36 10.55
N PRO A 157 -6.32 -14.31 10.67
CA PRO A 157 -6.12 -15.41 9.72
C PRO A 157 -7.42 -16.19 9.45
N GLY A 158 -7.69 -16.53 8.18
CA GLY A 158 -8.93 -17.20 7.77
C GLY A 158 -10.18 -16.31 7.72
N LEU A 159 -10.05 -15.02 8.09
CA LEU A 159 -11.10 -14.00 8.00
C LEU A 159 -10.53 -12.78 7.27
N GLY A 160 -10.45 -11.61 7.92
CA GLY A 160 -9.95 -10.38 7.29
C GLY A 160 -8.54 -10.48 6.69
N ALA A 161 -7.68 -11.39 7.18
CA ALA A 161 -6.34 -11.56 6.63
C ALA A 161 -6.32 -12.09 5.19
N GLU A 162 -7.42 -12.70 4.73
CA GLU A 162 -7.51 -13.28 3.39
C GLU A 162 -7.41 -12.23 2.28
N ILE A 163 -7.53 -10.93 2.59
CA ILE A 163 -7.25 -9.85 1.62
C ILE A 163 -5.81 -9.92 1.08
N ALA A 164 -4.88 -10.48 1.86
CA ALA A 164 -3.48 -10.64 1.47
C ALA A 164 -3.24 -11.82 0.51
N THR A 165 -4.25 -12.63 0.24
CA THR A 165 -4.12 -13.80 -0.64
C THR A 165 -4.20 -13.44 -2.11
N LYS A 166 -3.60 -14.29 -2.95
CA LYS A 166 -3.72 -14.17 -4.40
C LYS A 166 -5.15 -14.39 -4.91
N HIS A 167 -5.94 -15.21 -4.23
CA HIS A 167 -7.34 -15.42 -4.60
C HIS A 167 -8.10 -14.08 -4.59
N PHE A 168 -8.05 -13.35 -3.47
CA PHE A 168 -8.72 -12.04 -3.37
C PHE A 168 -8.10 -10.98 -4.28
N GLN A 169 -6.76 -10.89 -4.35
CA GLN A 169 -6.08 -9.88 -5.17
C GLN A 169 -6.35 -10.04 -6.68
N ASN A 170 -6.48 -11.27 -7.16
CA ASN A 170 -6.68 -11.56 -8.58
C ASN A 170 -8.09 -11.19 -9.07
N GLU A 171 -9.09 -11.13 -8.19
CA GLU A 171 -10.45 -10.70 -8.54
C GLU A 171 -10.49 -9.27 -9.10
N PHE A 172 -9.49 -8.44 -8.78
CA PHE A 172 -9.38 -7.06 -9.26
C PHE A 172 -8.86 -6.95 -10.69
N ILE A 173 -8.22 -7.99 -11.25
CA ILE A 173 -7.63 -7.93 -12.59
C ILE A 173 -8.74 -7.66 -13.61
N ASN A 174 -8.47 -6.75 -14.54
CA ASN A 174 -9.39 -6.28 -15.58
C ASN A 174 -10.60 -5.47 -15.11
N LYS A 175 -10.77 -5.25 -13.80
CA LYS A 175 -11.82 -4.36 -13.28
C LYS A 175 -11.51 -2.90 -13.63
N LYS A 176 -12.55 -2.08 -13.74
CA LYS A 176 -12.47 -0.66 -14.09
C LYS A 176 -12.88 0.20 -12.90
N ILE A 177 -12.21 1.33 -12.73
CA ILE A 177 -12.51 2.30 -11.66
C ILE A 177 -13.46 3.42 -12.11
N LYS A 178 -13.76 3.50 -13.40
CA LYS A 178 -14.70 4.45 -13.99
C LYS A 178 -15.92 3.74 -14.58
N ASN A 179 -17.08 4.37 -14.50
CA ASN A 179 -18.32 3.87 -15.10
C ASN A 179 -18.38 4.17 -16.62
N ALA A 180 -19.50 3.83 -17.26
CA ALA A 180 -19.74 4.07 -18.69
C ALA A 180 -19.73 5.57 -19.08
N GLU A 181 -19.96 6.46 -18.13
CA GLU A 181 -19.91 7.93 -18.29
C GLU A 181 -18.50 8.49 -18.02
N ASN A 182 -17.50 7.62 -17.86
CA ASN A 182 -16.11 7.97 -17.54
C ASN A 182 -15.94 8.67 -16.16
N LYS A 183 -16.93 8.56 -15.28
CA LYS A 183 -16.88 9.09 -13.91
C LYS A 183 -16.21 8.09 -12.98
N PHE A 184 -15.34 8.57 -12.09
CA PHE A 184 -14.73 7.73 -11.06
C PHE A 184 -15.79 7.19 -10.09
N VAL A 185 -15.83 5.86 -9.95
CA VAL A 185 -16.77 5.13 -9.08
C VAL A 185 -16.07 4.09 -8.19
N SER A 186 -14.75 3.92 -8.35
CA SER A 186 -13.95 2.86 -7.73
C SER A 186 -14.45 1.45 -8.09
N ILE A 187 -13.94 0.44 -7.39
CA ILE A 187 -14.40 -0.95 -7.46
C ILE A 187 -15.03 -1.28 -6.11
N ALA A 188 -16.25 -1.83 -6.12
CA ALA A 188 -16.95 -2.22 -4.89
C ALA A 188 -16.43 -3.56 -4.34
N VAL A 189 -16.42 -3.71 -3.03
CA VAL A 189 -16.17 -5.01 -2.37
C VAL A 189 -17.46 -5.45 -1.70
N VAL A 190 -18.17 -6.35 -2.35
CA VAL A 190 -19.53 -6.76 -1.95
C VAL A 190 -19.51 -8.11 -1.24
N LYS A 191 -20.59 -8.49 -0.56
CA LYS A 191 -20.66 -9.84 0.00
C LYS A 191 -20.61 -10.88 -1.12
N PRO A 192 -20.00 -12.06 -0.90
CA PRO A 192 -19.94 -13.11 -1.90
C PRO A 192 -21.28 -13.37 -2.58
N GLY A 193 -21.30 -13.33 -3.91
CA GLY A 193 -22.50 -13.57 -4.73
C GLY A 193 -23.45 -12.37 -4.86
N GLN A 194 -23.10 -11.20 -4.34
CA GLN A 194 -23.80 -9.94 -4.61
C GLN A 194 -23.18 -9.20 -5.80
N GLN A 195 -23.91 -8.24 -6.34
CA GLN A 195 -23.44 -7.36 -7.42
C GLN A 195 -23.55 -5.90 -6.97
N ALA A 196 -22.74 -5.03 -7.60
CA ALA A 196 -22.90 -3.59 -7.48
C ALA A 196 -23.38 -3.02 -8.82
N GLU A 197 -24.53 -2.33 -8.82
CA GLU A 197 -25.01 -1.67 -10.02
C GLU A 197 -24.15 -0.44 -10.36
N GLY A 198 -23.86 -0.25 -11.65
CA GLY A 198 -23.19 0.95 -12.16
C GLY A 198 -21.68 1.04 -11.92
N LYS A 199 -21.05 0.01 -11.34
CA LYS A 199 -19.60 -0.09 -11.16
C LYS A 199 -19.14 -1.54 -11.07
N ASP A 200 -17.86 -1.76 -11.35
CA ASP A 200 -17.27 -3.07 -11.15
C ASP A 200 -17.19 -3.43 -9.67
N TYR A 201 -17.23 -4.73 -9.40
CA TYR A 201 -17.20 -5.27 -8.05
C TYR A 201 -16.38 -6.56 -7.99
N VAL A 202 -15.97 -6.89 -6.77
CA VAL A 202 -15.33 -8.14 -6.39
C VAL A 202 -16.02 -8.73 -5.17
N ASP A 203 -15.89 -10.04 -4.99
CA ASP A 203 -16.34 -10.70 -3.77
C ASP A 203 -15.44 -10.34 -2.59
N GLY A 204 -16.07 -9.94 -1.49
CA GLY A 204 -15.43 -9.74 -0.19
C GLY A 204 -15.18 -11.07 0.52
N ILE A 205 -14.46 -11.00 1.64
CA ILE A 205 -14.12 -12.19 2.40
C ILE A 205 -15.29 -12.65 3.27
N SER A 206 -15.69 -13.92 3.13
CA SER A 206 -16.67 -14.56 4.01
C SER A 206 -16.21 -14.53 5.47
N GLY A 207 -17.05 -14.03 6.38
CA GLY A 207 -16.68 -13.80 7.79
C GLY A 207 -15.75 -12.61 8.04
N GLY A 208 -15.17 -12.01 6.99
CA GLY A 208 -14.32 -10.82 7.02
C GLY A 208 -15.01 -9.54 6.54
N THR A 209 -16.32 -9.39 6.81
CA THR A 209 -17.14 -8.29 6.24
C THR A 209 -16.61 -6.89 6.59
N ILE A 210 -16.15 -6.66 7.83
CA ILE A 210 -15.65 -5.35 8.27
C ILE A 210 -14.35 -5.01 7.52
N THR A 211 -13.45 -5.97 7.40
CA THR A 211 -12.20 -5.81 6.63
C THR A 211 -12.48 -5.59 5.16
N SER A 212 -13.44 -6.32 4.59
CA SER A 212 -13.86 -6.18 3.18
C SER A 212 -14.43 -4.79 2.91
N HIS A 213 -15.28 -4.29 3.80
CA HIS A 213 -15.77 -2.92 3.75
C HIS A 213 -14.62 -1.89 3.92
N GLY A 214 -13.64 -2.20 4.78
CA GLY A 214 -12.42 -1.42 4.90
C GLY A 214 -11.67 -1.30 3.58
N VAL A 215 -11.57 -2.39 2.80
CA VAL A 215 -10.95 -2.38 1.46
C VAL A 215 -11.76 -1.54 0.48
N ASP A 216 -13.09 -1.66 0.45
CA ASP A 216 -13.97 -0.81 -0.39
C ASP A 216 -13.71 0.69 -0.14
N VAL A 217 -13.77 1.08 1.15
CA VAL A 217 -13.53 2.46 1.58
C VAL A 217 -12.09 2.89 1.27
N MET A 218 -11.12 2.01 1.45
CA MET A 218 -9.71 2.26 1.12
C MET A 218 -9.53 2.56 -0.36
N LEU A 219 -10.13 1.75 -1.25
CA LEU A 219 -10.05 1.94 -2.69
C LEU A 219 -10.66 3.28 -3.10
N MET A 220 -11.89 3.54 -2.66
CA MET A 220 -12.59 4.79 -2.96
C MET A 220 -11.78 6.01 -2.52
N LYS A 221 -11.31 6.04 -1.26
CA LYS A 221 -10.57 7.18 -0.70
C LYS A 221 -9.16 7.31 -1.24
N SER A 222 -8.44 6.20 -1.44
CA SER A 222 -7.04 6.25 -1.87
C SER A 222 -6.95 6.61 -3.33
N ILE A 223 -7.71 5.94 -4.20
CA ILE A 223 -7.68 6.17 -5.65
C ILE A 223 -8.31 7.52 -5.99
N GLY A 224 -9.38 7.92 -5.30
CA GLY A 224 -10.05 9.20 -5.54
C GLY A 224 -9.15 10.44 -5.39
N GLN A 225 -8.07 10.35 -4.60
CA GLN A 225 -7.09 11.44 -4.49
C GLN A 225 -6.30 11.67 -5.79
N TYR A 226 -6.23 10.66 -6.65
CA TYR A 226 -5.54 10.68 -7.93
C TYR A 226 -6.50 10.94 -9.10
N GLU A 227 -7.80 11.21 -8.83
CA GLU A 227 -8.83 11.33 -9.87
C GLU A 227 -8.44 12.30 -10.99
N ASN A 228 -7.90 13.48 -10.64
CA ASN A 228 -7.44 14.46 -11.62
C ASN A 228 -6.31 13.91 -12.51
N PHE A 229 -5.33 13.20 -11.93
CA PHE A 229 -4.25 12.57 -12.70
C PHE A 229 -4.72 11.41 -13.58
N LEU A 230 -5.68 10.63 -13.08
CA LEU A 230 -6.30 9.51 -13.79
C LEU A 230 -7.27 9.99 -14.89
N GLY A 231 -7.79 11.22 -14.78
CA GLY A 231 -8.65 11.87 -15.76
C GLY A 231 -7.87 12.58 -16.89
N GLN A 232 -6.60 12.93 -16.67
CA GLN A 232 -5.75 13.53 -17.69
C GLN A 232 -5.50 12.54 -18.84
N VAL A 233 -5.90 12.94 -20.04
CA VAL A 233 -5.53 12.26 -21.29
C VAL A 233 -4.01 12.38 -21.43
N THR A 234 -3.33 11.24 -21.48
CA THR A 234 -1.95 11.20 -21.97
C THR A 234 -2.00 11.49 -23.45
N ASP A 235 -1.71 12.73 -23.85
CA ASP A 235 -1.28 13.00 -25.21
C ASP A 235 -0.09 12.07 -25.45
N GLY A 236 -0.26 11.12 -26.38
CA GLY A 236 0.78 10.18 -26.76
C GLY A 236 2.00 10.97 -27.22
N GLY A 237 2.95 11.16 -26.31
CA GLY A 237 4.20 11.83 -26.55
C GLY A 237 5.04 11.02 -27.51
N THR A 238 4.84 11.25 -28.80
CA THR A 238 5.95 11.11 -29.74
C THR A 238 6.96 12.17 -29.35
N ALA A 239 8.09 11.71 -28.79
CA ALA A 239 9.24 12.56 -28.54
C ALA A 239 9.61 13.30 -29.84
N LYS A 240 9.73 14.62 -29.74
CA LYS A 240 10.61 15.40 -30.60
C LYS A 240 11.93 15.58 -29.88
#